data_AF-A0AAV2YGQ8-F1
#
_entry.id   AF-A0AAV2YGQ8-F1
#
_cell.length_a   1.000
_cell.length_b   1.000
_cell.length_c   1.000
_cell.angle_alpha   90.00
_cell.angle_beta   90.00
_cell.angle_gamma   90.00
#
_symmetry.space_group_name_H-M   'P 1'
#
loop_
_entity.id
_entity.type
_entity.pdbx_description
1 polymer ?
#
loop_
_entity_poly.entity_id
_entity_poly.type
_entity_poly.pdbx_seq_one_letter_code
_entity_poly.pdbx_strand_id
1 'polypeptide(L)'
;MGVQVAVIGPAETAPPLSGDVQTLEINGPEPQPRLLIRLDDGSFCALWCVILGFEITVVAFLFFFVRMYWKFSTPAMKDMRTVFGFPSVLALRLVALSYFIICAFYIWTIYTMIAGSIKRRRLAFRDVRKPPPPTKQGQSIWLDCMHSVRRLYTQLFSRQGLFGIEYRYFNAMLVVRKLMEITSQSYQAYKLSTLVPRAWVNMLSSLMIIANCWSTPLIRYILRHNKNETVQRVLCIGIDILLTFISSVVVPGILLAPYLNKFDTKRIGVSDALLADSTWFLSVEMTLQQVRVTGLWDYLTKIMPLISILGSFRGFTEYLATFSALSVLVLEFSHCWQLQMPPAIRQLTRLVEINTFNCTIESWDESAAIDANDHRQIIRVSLIRTNVSAVPSGLLQTLPPTLRVINLIATNLTTLPPSIANTWHEIMSLHLEHGILVDFPAAVLDLLWLDRLSIAHNRIEEMPARMTQCVEHAARRQQSIACAAG
;
A
#
# COMPACT_ATOMS: atom_id res chain seq x y z
N MET A 1 -7.56 18.30 -2.89
CA MET A 1 -6.62 18.26 -4.05
C MET A 1 -7.22 17.30 -5.05
N GLY A 2 -7.38 17.76 -6.30
CA GLY A 2 -8.40 17.29 -7.25
C GLY A 2 -8.37 15.80 -7.55
N VAL A 3 -9.49 15.15 -7.30
CA VAL A 3 -9.77 13.78 -7.74
C VAL A 3 -9.98 13.83 -9.25
N GLN A 4 -9.06 13.29 -10.04
CA GLN A 4 -9.39 12.94 -11.43
C GLN A 4 -9.98 11.53 -11.45
N VAL A 5 -11.26 11.46 -11.12
CA VAL A 5 -12.13 10.48 -11.78
C VAL A 5 -12.26 10.99 -13.21
N ALA A 6 -12.03 10.15 -14.21
CA ALA A 6 -12.63 10.43 -15.51
C ALA A 6 -14.13 10.13 -15.37
N VAL A 7 -14.87 10.98 -14.64
CA VAL A 7 -16.33 11.04 -14.79
C VAL A 7 -16.52 11.78 -16.09
N ILE A 8 -16.82 11.03 -17.15
CA ILE A 8 -17.36 11.61 -18.37
C ILE A 8 -18.87 11.57 -18.20
N GLY A 9 -19.48 12.69 -17.79
CA GLY A 9 -20.93 12.82 -17.69
C GLY A 9 -21.33 14.22 -17.19
N PRO A 10 -22.27 14.92 -17.85
CA PRO A 10 -22.70 16.24 -17.45
C PRO A 10 -23.56 16.17 -16.19
N ALA A 11 -23.32 17.10 -15.26
CA ALA A 11 -24.14 17.32 -14.09
C ALA A 11 -25.35 18.18 -14.46
N GLU A 12 -26.42 17.57 -14.98
CA GLU A 12 -27.73 18.23 -15.05
C GLU A 12 -28.85 17.31 -14.52
N THR A 13 -29.74 17.96 -13.78
CA THR A 13 -30.80 17.45 -12.92
C THR A 13 -31.80 16.54 -13.65
N ALA A 14 -32.02 15.33 -13.14
CA ALA A 14 -33.09 14.43 -13.57
C ALA A 14 -34.17 14.27 -12.47
N PRO A 15 -35.44 14.07 -12.83
CA PRO A 15 -36.60 14.22 -11.94
C PRO A 15 -36.79 13.01 -11.00
N PRO A 16 -37.59 13.15 -9.92
CA PRO A 16 -37.83 12.06 -8.99
C PRO A 16 -38.70 10.99 -9.65
N LEU A 17 -38.15 9.79 -9.84
CA LEU A 17 -38.94 8.61 -10.15
C LEU A 17 -39.76 8.26 -8.89
N SER A 18 -41.06 8.56 -8.96
CA SER A 18 -42.09 8.12 -8.03
C SER A 18 -42.31 6.62 -8.15
N GLY A 19 -42.21 5.90 -7.04
CA GLY A 19 -42.56 4.50 -6.92
C GLY A 19 -41.74 3.86 -5.81
N ASP A 20 -42.42 3.37 -4.78
CA ASP A 20 -41.84 2.73 -3.59
C ASP A 20 -40.91 1.56 -3.96
N VAL A 21 -39.62 1.85 -4.13
CA VAL A 21 -38.57 0.83 -4.18
C VAL A 21 -38.19 0.53 -2.74
N GLN A 22 -38.72 -0.57 -2.20
CA GLN A 22 -38.23 -1.15 -0.95
C GLN A 22 -36.71 -1.30 -1.03
N THR A 23 -36.00 -0.60 -0.15
CA THR A 23 -34.56 -0.73 0.06
C THR A 23 -34.25 -2.13 0.56
N LEU A 24 -33.88 -3.02 -0.35
CA LEU A 24 -33.40 -4.37 -0.03
C LEU A 24 -31.97 -4.29 0.51
N GLU A 25 -31.84 -4.50 1.84
CA GLU A 25 -30.56 -4.78 2.50
C GLU A 25 -30.01 -6.13 2.02
N ILE A 26 -28.95 -6.09 1.20
CA ILE A 26 -28.22 -7.27 0.74
C ILE A 26 -27.32 -7.74 1.89
N ASN A 27 -27.83 -8.66 2.73
CA ASN A 27 -27.07 -9.32 3.79
C ASN A 27 -26.20 -10.47 3.23
N GLY A 28 -25.18 -10.11 2.46
CA GLY A 28 -23.95 -10.87 2.27
C GLY A 28 -22.77 -9.97 2.67
N PRO A 29 -21.52 -10.47 2.82
CA PRO A 29 -20.41 -9.56 3.04
C PRO A 29 -20.28 -8.67 1.81
N GLU A 30 -20.82 -7.44 1.88
CA GLU A 30 -20.62 -6.39 0.88
C GLU A 30 -19.13 -6.42 0.50
N PRO A 31 -18.77 -6.57 -0.78
CA PRO A 31 -17.41 -6.28 -1.20
C PRO A 31 -17.19 -4.80 -0.87
N GLN A 32 -16.50 -4.54 0.24
CA GLN A 32 -16.22 -3.19 0.72
C GLN A 32 -15.77 -2.35 -0.48
N PRO A 33 -16.35 -1.15 -0.71
CA PRO A 33 -15.89 -0.28 -1.76
C PRO A 33 -14.41 0.03 -1.48
N ARG A 34 -13.53 -0.61 -2.24
CA ARG A 34 -12.09 -0.38 -2.14
C ARG A 34 -11.84 0.97 -2.79
N LEU A 35 -11.91 2.03 -2.00
CA LEU A 35 -11.54 3.36 -2.46
C LEU A 35 -10.09 3.32 -2.96
N LEU A 36 -9.96 3.34 -4.28
CA LEU A 36 -8.70 3.47 -4.97
C LEU A 36 -8.31 4.95 -4.90
N ILE A 37 -7.53 5.34 -3.87
CA ILE A 37 -6.94 6.68 -3.84
C ILE A 37 -5.97 6.77 -5.03
N ARG A 38 -6.41 7.38 -6.12
CA ARG A 38 -5.59 7.66 -7.29
C ARG A 38 -4.83 8.95 -7.03
N LEU A 39 -3.53 8.83 -6.72
CA LEU A 39 -2.64 9.99 -6.76
C LEU A 39 -2.44 10.37 -8.23
N ASP A 40 -2.59 11.66 -8.56
CA ASP A 40 -2.15 12.19 -9.85
C ASP A 40 -0.63 11.97 -10.02
N ASP A 41 -0.16 11.96 -11.27
CA ASP A 41 1.26 11.69 -11.56
C ASP A 41 2.20 12.72 -10.88
N GLY A 42 1.74 13.97 -10.72
CA GLY A 42 2.45 15.01 -9.98
C GLY A 42 2.57 14.69 -8.49
N SER A 43 1.46 14.40 -7.81
CA SER A 43 1.46 14.03 -6.40
C SER A 43 2.16 12.70 -6.13
N PHE A 44 2.09 11.73 -7.05
CA PHE A 44 2.86 10.50 -6.94
C PHE A 44 4.36 10.77 -7.06
N CYS A 45 4.78 11.62 -8.01
CA CYS A 45 6.17 12.05 -8.16
C CYS A 45 6.66 12.79 -6.89
N ALA A 46 5.86 13.74 -6.39
CA ALA A 46 6.15 14.47 -5.17
C ALA A 46 6.29 13.51 -3.98
N LEU A 47 5.36 12.58 -3.81
CA LEU A 47 5.41 11.57 -2.75
C LEU A 47 6.64 10.67 -2.88
N TRP A 48 7.00 10.26 -4.10
CA TRP A 48 8.20 9.46 -4.37
C TRP A 48 9.47 10.24 -3.99
N CYS A 49 9.57 11.51 -4.38
CA CYS A 49 10.69 12.39 -4.03
C CYS A 49 10.77 12.64 -2.53
N VAL A 50 9.63 12.86 -1.86
CA VAL A 50 9.55 13.02 -0.41
C VAL A 50 10.09 11.76 0.27
N ILE A 51 9.54 10.58 -0.05
CA ILE A 51 9.97 9.31 0.55
C ILE A 51 11.46 9.08 0.33
N LEU A 52 11.98 9.31 -0.89
CA LEU A 52 13.40 9.20 -1.17
C LEU A 52 14.23 10.17 -0.31
N GLY A 53 13.79 11.42 -0.18
CA GLY A 53 14.46 12.43 0.64
C GLY A 53 14.50 12.04 2.12
N PHE A 54 13.42 11.48 2.66
CA PHE A 54 13.37 10.92 4.01
C PHE A 54 14.41 9.81 4.18
N GLU A 55 14.41 8.81 3.30
CA GLU A 55 15.33 7.67 3.36
C GLU A 55 16.80 8.11 3.24
N ILE A 56 17.12 9.03 2.33
CA ILE A 56 18.47 9.60 2.19
C ILE A 56 18.90 10.32 3.46
N THR A 57 18.00 11.10 4.08
CA THR A 57 18.31 11.82 5.31
C THR A 57 18.59 10.86 6.46
N VAL A 58 17.81 9.77 6.59
CA VAL A 58 18.07 8.71 7.57
C VAL A 58 19.41 8.04 7.31
N VAL A 59 19.73 7.69 6.06
CA VAL A 59 21.02 7.08 5.68
C VAL A 59 22.18 8.02 6.03
N ALA A 60 22.09 9.31 5.70
CA ALA A 60 23.13 10.29 6.02
C ALA A 60 23.35 10.39 7.53
N PHE A 61 22.27 10.44 8.31
CA PHE A 61 22.30 10.44 9.77
C PHE A 61 22.97 9.19 10.33
N LEU A 62 22.52 8.00 9.92
CA LEU A 62 23.09 6.73 10.37
C LEU A 62 24.58 6.62 10.00
N PHE A 63 24.94 6.99 8.77
CA PHE A 63 26.31 6.95 8.29
C PHE A 63 27.22 7.89 9.09
N PHE A 64 26.73 9.08 9.46
CA PHE A 64 27.44 9.98 10.37
C PHE A 64 27.74 9.29 11.71
N PHE A 65 26.76 8.62 12.32
CA PHE A 65 26.97 7.90 13.58
C PHE A 65 27.92 6.71 13.44
N VAL A 66 27.81 5.92 12.36
CA VAL A 66 28.76 4.84 12.08
C VAL A 66 30.18 5.37 12.00
N ARG A 67 30.40 6.44 11.22
CA ARG A 67 31.71 7.10 11.08
C ARG A 67 32.21 7.65 12.42
N MET A 68 31.34 8.30 13.18
CA MET A 68 31.67 8.85 14.49
C MET A 68 32.13 7.74 15.44
N TYR A 69 31.30 6.72 15.69
CA TYR A 69 31.63 5.62 16.60
C TYR A 69 32.86 4.82 16.16
N TRP A 70 33.01 4.59 14.86
CA TRP A 70 34.19 3.91 14.33
C TRP A 70 35.46 4.73 14.57
N LYS A 71 35.43 6.04 14.32
CA LYS A 71 36.57 6.94 14.56
C LYS A 71 36.95 6.96 16.03
N PHE A 72 36.00 7.10 16.95
CA PHE A 72 36.26 7.05 18.40
C PHE A 72 36.78 5.69 18.89
N SER A 73 36.55 4.60 18.15
CA SER A 73 37.11 3.28 18.44
C SER A 73 38.60 3.13 18.11
N THR A 74 39.16 4.04 17.29
CA THR A 74 40.57 4.01 16.91
C THR A 74 41.49 4.42 18.05
N PRO A 75 42.74 3.91 18.10
CA PRO A 75 43.71 4.28 19.15
C PRO A 75 44.11 5.76 19.11
N ALA A 76 44.07 6.39 17.94
CA ALA A 76 44.37 7.82 17.77
C ALA A 76 43.43 8.75 18.55
N MET A 77 42.20 8.28 18.86
CA MET A 77 41.20 9.05 19.60
C MET A 77 41.16 8.71 21.09
N LYS A 78 42.20 8.06 21.65
CA LYS A 78 42.20 7.61 23.05
C LYS A 78 42.00 8.78 24.02
N ASP A 79 42.69 9.89 23.81
CA ASP A 79 42.63 11.07 24.69
C ASP A 79 41.28 11.78 24.60
N MET A 80 40.73 11.93 23.39
CA MET A 80 39.37 12.48 23.24
C MET A 80 38.30 11.55 23.82
N ARG A 81 38.51 10.23 23.75
CA ARG A 81 37.58 9.26 24.34
C ARG A 81 37.51 9.39 25.86
N THR A 82 38.64 9.60 26.52
CA THR A 82 38.71 9.80 27.97
C THR A 82 38.14 11.15 28.36
N VAL A 83 38.47 12.22 27.63
CA VAL A 83 37.95 13.58 27.87
C VAL A 83 36.43 13.64 27.79
N PHE A 84 35.84 13.06 26.74
CA PHE A 84 34.38 13.03 26.55
C PHE A 84 33.71 11.77 27.17
N GLY A 85 34.42 11.00 28.00
CA GLY A 85 33.88 9.87 28.76
C GLY A 85 33.14 8.80 27.94
N PHE A 86 33.62 8.45 26.75
CA PHE A 86 33.00 7.41 25.91
C PHE A 86 33.23 5.99 26.49
N PRO A 87 32.29 5.04 26.26
CA PRO A 87 32.39 3.67 26.77
C PRO A 87 33.53 2.87 26.12
N SER A 88 33.68 1.61 26.54
CA SER A 88 34.73 0.70 26.03
C SER A 88 34.74 0.60 24.50
N VAL A 89 35.92 0.33 23.93
CA VAL A 89 36.10 0.20 22.46
C VAL A 89 35.16 -0.85 21.88
N LEU A 90 34.93 -1.94 22.60
CA LEU A 90 34.01 -3.00 22.20
C LEU A 90 32.57 -2.47 22.08
N ALA A 91 32.08 -1.73 23.08
CA ALA A 91 30.75 -1.14 23.05
C ALA A 91 30.58 -0.17 21.87
N LEU A 92 31.57 0.69 21.60
CA LEU A 92 31.56 1.59 20.45
C LEU A 92 31.48 0.85 19.12
N ARG A 93 32.23 -0.25 18.97
CA ARG A 93 32.20 -1.09 17.76
C ARG A 93 30.88 -1.82 17.58
N LEU A 94 30.29 -2.34 18.65
CA LEU A 94 28.98 -3.00 18.60
C LEU A 94 27.87 -2.02 18.21
N VAL A 95 27.89 -0.81 18.79
CA VAL A 95 26.97 0.27 18.39
C VAL A 95 27.20 0.64 16.93
N ALA A 96 28.44 0.88 16.50
CA ALA A 96 28.74 1.19 15.10
C ALA A 96 28.22 0.10 14.13
N LEU A 97 28.41 -1.18 14.49
CA LEU A 97 27.93 -2.32 13.70
C LEU A 97 26.40 -2.35 13.60
N SER A 98 25.68 -2.09 14.71
CA SER A 98 24.22 -2.05 14.69
C SER A 98 23.67 -0.95 13.77
N TYR A 99 24.23 0.26 13.85
CA TYR A 99 23.87 1.38 12.96
C TYR A 99 24.23 1.06 11.50
N PHE A 100 25.35 0.39 11.26
CA PHE A 100 25.76 -0.03 9.92
C PHE A 100 24.78 -1.03 9.31
N ILE A 101 24.35 -2.03 10.07
CA ILE A 101 23.36 -3.02 9.61
C ILE A 101 22.04 -2.33 9.25
N ILE A 102 21.54 -1.44 10.11
CA ILE A 102 20.31 -0.69 9.86
C ILE A 102 20.49 0.19 8.60
N CYS A 103 21.62 0.89 8.48
CA CYS A 103 21.95 1.71 7.32
C CYS A 103 21.96 0.89 6.02
N ALA A 104 22.48 -0.34 6.04
CA ALA A 104 22.48 -1.23 4.88
C ALA A 104 21.05 -1.59 4.44
N PHE A 105 20.12 -1.79 5.37
CA PHE A 105 18.72 -2.04 5.04
C PHE A 105 18.03 -0.83 4.39
N TYR A 106 18.34 0.39 4.82
CA TYR A 106 17.86 1.63 4.20
C TYR A 106 18.49 1.85 2.81
N ILE A 107 19.78 1.58 2.64
CA ILE A 107 20.41 1.63 1.31
C ILE A 107 19.74 0.61 0.37
N TRP A 108 19.40 -0.58 0.89
CA TRP A 108 18.67 -1.58 0.13
C TRP A 108 17.25 -1.14 -0.25
N THR A 109 16.50 -0.43 0.62
CA THR A 109 15.19 0.13 0.25
C THR A 109 15.32 1.10 -0.92
N ILE A 110 16.24 2.07 -0.79
CA ILE A 110 16.54 3.06 -1.83
C ILE A 110 16.93 2.38 -3.14
N TYR A 111 17.84 1.40 -3.09
CA TYR A 111 18.27 0.65 -4.26
C TYR A 111 17.09 -0.02 -4.96
N THR A 112 16.23 -0.73 -4.22
CA THR A 112 15.07 -1.42 -4.81
C THR A 112 14.06 -0.46 -5.44
N MET A 113 13.88 0.72 -4.85
CA MET A 113 12.99 1.78 -5.34
C MET A 113 13.53 2.42 -6.63
N ILE A 114 14.83 2.73 -6.69
CA ILE A 114 15.48 3.30 -7.88
C ILE A 114 15.56 2.26 -9.00
N ALA A 115 16.05 1.04 -8.71
CA ALA A 115 16.16 -0.02 -9.70
C ALA A 115 14.79 -0.42 -10.28
N GLY A 116 13.75 -0.47 -9.44
CA GLY A 116 12.37 -0.69 -9.86
C GLY A 116 11.83 0.41 -10.78
N SER A 117 12.19 1.66 -10.50
CA SER A 117 11.80 2.82 -11.32
C SER A 117 12.50 2.83 -12.69
N ILE A 118 13.82 2.57 -12.72
CA ILE A 118 14.61 2.50 -13.97
C ILE A 118 14.08 1.38 -14.88
N LYS A 119 13.87 0.18 -14.32
CA LYS A 119 13.40 -0.99 -15.08
C LYS A 119 12.03 -0.74 -15.75
N ARG A 120 11.19 0.09 -15.15
CA ARG A 120 9.83 0.41 -15.64
C ARG A 120 9.77 1.67 -16.49
N ARG A 121 10.87 2.42 -16.62
CA ARG A 121 10.92 3.76 -17.24
C ARG A 121 9.85 4.71 -16.68
N ARG A 122 9.44 4.50 -15.43
CA ARG A 122 8.45 5.30 -14.69
C ARG A 122 8.72 5.13 -13.20
N LEU A 123 8.49 6.18 -12.42
CA LEU A 123 8.62 6.13 -10.96
C LEU A 123 7.77 4.99 -10.40
N ALA A 124 8.40 4.09 -9.64
CA ALA A 124 7.74 2.97 -9.00
C ALA A 124 8.42 2.68 -7.67
N PHE A 125 7.62 2.37 -6.65
CA PHE A 125 8.16 1.98 -5.34
C PHE A 125 8.76 0.57 -5.36
N ARG A 126 8.26 -0.34 -6.22
CA ARG A 126 8.77 -1.71 -6.34
C ARG A 126 8.38 -2.41 -7.63
N ASP A 127 9.15 -3.45 -7.99
CA ASP A 127 8.77 -4.42 -9.01
C ASP A 127 7.82 -5.51 -8.46
N VAL A 128 6.52 -5.38 -8.76
CA VAL A 128 5.44 -6.31 -8.33
C VAL A 128 5.42 -7.63 -9.14
N ARG A 129 6.37 -7.92 -10.05
CA ARG A 129 6.39 -9.20 -10.78
C ARG A 129 7.75 -9.89 -10.78
N LYS A 130 7.88 -10.90 -9.92
CA LYS A 130 7.82 -12.32 -10.31
C LYS A 130 7.90 -13.18 -9.03
N PRO A 131 6.98 -14.13 -8.79
CA PRO A 131 7.34 -15.26 -7.94
C PRO A 131 8.59 -15.92 -8.54
N PRO A 132 9.58 -16.30 -7.72
CA PRO A 132 10.79 -16.92 -8.23
C PRO A 132 10.42 -18.18 -9.04
N PRO A 133 11.17 -18.51 -10.11
CA PRO A 133 10.98 -19.78 -10.79
C PRO A 133 11.13 -20.93 -9.77
N PRO A 134 10.39 -22.04 -9.94
CA PRO A 134 10.54 -23.20 -9.08
C PRO A 134 12.01 -23.66 -9.11
N THR A 135 12.64 -23.73 -7.93
CA THR A 135 14.05 -24.10 -7.79
C THR A 135 14.23 -25.57 -8.13
N LYS A 136 15.17 -25.86 -9.03
CA LYS A 136 15.66 -27.22 -9.29
C LYS A 136 16.41 -27.73 -8.06
N GLN A 137 16.22 -29.00 -7.71
CA GLN A 137 16.89 -29.70 -6.62
C GLN A 137 18.42 -29.69 -6.82
N GLY A 138 19.14 -29.20 -5.79
CA GLY A 138 20.60 -29.07 -5.75
C GLY A 138 20.99 -28.08 -4.64
N GLN A 139 20.96 -28.54 -3.38
CA GLN A 139 21.00 -27.71 -2.18
C GLN A 139 22.43 -27.25 -1.82
N SER A 140 22.59 -25.95 -1.55
CA SER A 140 23.73 -25.42 -0.80
C SER A 140 23.21 -24.71 0.45
N ILE A 141 23.92 -24.86 1.56
CA ILE A 141 23.60 -24.27 2.88
C ILE A 141 23.37 -22.75 2.78
N TRP A 142 24.07 -22.09 1.85
CA TRP A 142 23.93 -20.66 1.60
C TRP A 142 22.55 -20.29 1.03
N LEU A 143 22.00 -21.11 0.11
CA LEU A 143 20.64 -20.90 -0.39
C LEU A 143 19.60 -21.11 0.71
N ASP A 144 19.76 -22.10 1.59
CA ASP A 144 18.81 -22.38 2.67
C ASP A 144 18.75 -21.25 3.73
N CYS A 145 19.91 -20.69 4.08
CA CYS A 145 19.99 -19.48 4.91
C CYS A 145 19.28 -18.30 4.25
N MET A 146 19.53 -18.08 2.95
CA MET A 146 18.93 -17.00 2.20
C MET A 146 17.41 -17.17 2.04
N HIS A 147 16.91 -18.41 1.92
CA HIS A 147 15.49 -18.74 1.96
C HIS A 147 14.85 -18.46 3.32
N SER A 148 15.55 -18.76 4.41
CA SER A 148 15.09 -18.49 5.78
C SER A 148 14.98 -16.99 6.06
N VAL A 149 16.02 -16.23 5.68
CA VAL A 149 16.03 -14.75 5.77
C VAL A 149 14.92 -14.16 4.89
N ARG A 150 14.73 -14.68 3.67
CA ARG A 150 13.66 -14.23 2.78
C ARG A 150 12.27 -14.53 3.34
N ARG A 151 12.06 -15.70 3.95
CA ARG A 151 10.78 -16.09 4.57
C ARG A 151 10.46 -15.16 5.75
N LEU A 152 11.41 -14.93 6.64
CA LEU A 152 11.26 -13.99 7.76
C LEU A 152 10.96 -12.57 7.25
N TYR A 153 11.69 -12.13 6.23
CA TYR A 153 11.47 -10.85 5.58
C TYR A 153 10.05 -10.73 5.00
N THR A 154 9.54 -11.76 4.31
CA THR A 154 8.18 -11.75 3.77
C THR A 154 7.12 -11.78 4.86
N GLN A 155 7.35 -12.46 5.98
CA GLN A 155 6.42 -12.46 7.12
C GLN A 155 6.34 -11.11 7.83
N LEU A 156 7.46 -10.38 7.88
CA LEU A 156 7.50 -9.06 8.53
C LEU A 156 6.99 -7.95 7.62
N PHE A 157 7.44 -7.91 6.36
CA PHE A 157 7.31 -6.73 5.50
C PHE A 157 6.39 -6.94 4.27
N SER A 158 5.69 -8.08 4.15
CA SER A 158 4.64 -8.20 3.13
C SER A 158 3.40 -7.38 3.47
N ARG A 159 2.50 -7.20 2.50
CA ARG A 159 1.23 -6.48 2.65
C ARG A 159 0.34 -7.02 3.78
N GLN A 160 0.38 -8.34 4.01
CA GLN A 160 -0.29 -9.05 5.11
C GLN A 160 0.68 -9.42 6.24
N GLY A 161 1.94 -8.97 6.17
CA GLY A 161 2.94 -9.20 7.19
C GLY A 161 2.70 -8.35 8.43
N LEU A 162 3.53 -8.55 9.47
CA LEU A 162 3.39 -7.87 10.76
C LEU A 162 3.40 -6.33 10.64
N PHE A 163 4.16 -5.79 9.69
CA PHE A 163 4.21 -4.35 9.37
C PHE A 163 3.29 -3.93 8.23
N GLY A 164 2.55 -4.86 7.64
CA GLY A 164 1.64 -4.63 6.53
C GLY A 164 0.35 -3.90 6.93
N ILE A 165 -0.17 -3.09 6.01
CA ILE A 165 -1.40 -2.29 6.19
C ILE A 165 -2.66 -3.17 6.26
N GLU A 166 -2.63 -4.34 5.63
CA GLU A 166 -3.75 -5.28 5.57
C GLU A 166 -3.64 -6.43 6.57
N TYR A 167 -2.78 -6.28 7.58
CA TYR A 167 -2.67 -7.28 8.62
C TYR A 167 -3.98 -7.43 9.40
N ARG A 168 -4.38 -8.68 9.69
CA ARG A 168 -5.64 -9.01 10.39
C ARG A 168 -5.76 -8.32 11.75
N TYR A 169 -4.64 -8.18 12.48
CA TYR A 169 -4.58 -7.50 13.78
C TYR A 169 -3.87 -6.15 13.70
N PHE A 170 -4.08 -5.41 12.61
CA PHE A 170 -3.44 -4.12 12.38
C PHE A 170 -3.60 -3.16 13.57
N ASN A 171 -4.81 -3.01 14.10
CA ASN A 171 -5.09 -2.10 15.21
C ASN A 171 -4.33 -2.46 16.49
N ALA A 172 -4.23 -3.75 16.84
CA ALA A 172 -3.49 -4.19 18.02
C ALA A 172 -1.99 -3.94 17.85
N MET A 173 -1.44 -4.29 16.67
CA MET A 173 -0.03 -4.06 16.38
C MET A 173 0.31 -2.56 16.32
N LEU A 174 -0.59 -1.73 15.81
CA LEU A 174 -0.44 -0.27 15.81
C LEU A 174 -0.34 0.28 17.24
N VAL A 175 -1.19 -0.20 18.17
CA VAL A 175 -1.13 0.19 19.59
C VAL A 175 0.20 -0.20 20.21
N VAL A 176 0.69 -1.43 19.95
CA VAL A 176 2.00 -1.88 20.46
C VAL A 176 3.12 -0.99 19.95
N ARG A 177 3.14 -0.66 18.66
CA ARG A 177 4.15 0.25 18.07
C ARG A 177 4.08 1.64 18.70
N LYS A 178 2.88 2.20 18.83
CA LYS A 178 2.68 3.51 19.46
C LYS A 178 3.15 3.53 20.91
N LEU A 179 2.90 2.47 21.68
CA LEU A 179 3.39 2.37 23.05
C LEU A 179 4.92 2.35 23.10
N MET A 180 5.56 1.56 22.24
CA MET A 180 7.03 1.49 22.14
C MET A 180 7.63 2.84 21.73
N GLU A 181 7.02 3.52 20.76
CA GLU A 181 7.45 4.84 20.29
C GLU A 181 7.30 5.92 21.36
N ILE A 182 6.13 6.02 22.00
CA ILE A 182 5.87 7.01 23.06
C ILE A 182 6.83 6.79 24.24
N THR A 183 7.07 5.53 24.62
CA THR A 183 8.03 5.19 25.68
C THR A 183 9.43 5.67 25.31
N SER A 184 9.86 5.40 24.07
CA SER A 184 11.16 5.84 23.58
C SER A 184 11.29 7.36 23.56
N GLN A 185 10.30 8.07 23.00
CA GLN A 185 10.29 9.52 22.91
C GLN A 185 10.24 10.17 24.30
N SER A 186 9.48 9.62 25.23
CA SER A 186 9.38 10.13 26.60
C SER A 186 10.73 10.02 27.32
N TYR A 187 11.42 8.89 27.19
CA TYR A 187 12.76 8.72 27.75
C TYR A 187 13.76 9.71 27.14
N GLN A 188 13.77 9.85 25.81
CA GLN A 188 14.68 10.77 25.13
C GLN A 188 14.36 12.24 25.41
N ALA A 189 13.09 12.61 25.59
CA ALA A 189 12.67 13.96 25.95
C ALA A 189 13.05 14.31 27.39
N TYR A 190 12.91 13.36 28.33
CA TYR A 190 13.39 13.55 29.70
C TYR A 190 14.91 13.81 29.71
N LYS A 191 15.69 12.97 29.02
CA LYS A 191 17.14 13.13 28.90
C LYS A 191 17.51 14.46 28.24
N LEU A 192 16.75 14.87 27.22
CA LEU A 192 16.96 16.16 26.55
C LEU A 192 16.70 17.34 27.50
N SER A 193 15.66 17.26 28.32
CA SER A 193 15.29 18.32 29.26
C SER A 193 16.32 18.54 30.37
N THR A 194 17.06 17.49 30.76
CA THR A 194 18.09 17.57 31.80
C THR A 194 19.45 18.00 31.25
N LEU A 195 19.77 17.63 30.00
CA LEU A 195 21.08 17.89 29.41
C LEU A 195 21.12 19.17 28.56
N VAL A 196 20.04 19.52 27.86
CA VAL A 196 20.07 20.63 26.88
C VAL A 196 19.25 21.81 27.40
N PRO A 197 19.88 22.98 27.67
CA PRO A 197 19.19 24.15 28.23
C PRO A 197 18.35 24.92 27.19
N ARG A 198 18.34 24.50 25.91
CA ARG A 198 17.62 25.18 24.83
C ARG A 198 16.12 24.93 24.95
N ALA A 199 15.39 25.89 25.51
CA ALA A 199 13.94 25.80 25.75
C ALA A 199 13.13 25.42 24.51
N TRP A 200 13.46 25.96 23.33
CA TRP A 200 12.72 25.67 22.10
C TRP A 200 12.84 24.19 21.66
N VAL A 201 13.97 23.53 21.92
CA VAL A 201 14.16 22.10 21.59
C VAL A 201 13.34 21.23 22.54
N ASN A 202 13.35 21.56 23.84
CA ASN A 202 12.55 20.88 24.85
C ASN A 202 11.04 21.04 24.58
N MET A 203 10.63 22.23 24.16
CA MET A 203 9.26 22.49 23.72
C MET A 203 8.89 21.66 22.48
N LEU A 204 9.76 21.62 21.47
CA LEU A 204 9.54 20.81 20.28
C LEU A 204 9.38 19.32 20.62
N SER A 205 10.26 18.75 21.44
CA SER A 205 10.16 17.36 21.87
C SER A 205 8.88 17.05 22.65
N SER A 206 8.45 17.97 23.51
CA SER A 206 7.19 17.84 24.25
C SER A 206 5.97 17.87 23.32
N LEU A 207 5.97 18.79 22.35
CA LEU A 207 4.92 18.87 21.31
C LEU A 207 4.86 17.61 20.44
N MET A 208 6.00 17.00 20.13
CA MET A 208 6.02 15.74 19.37
C MET A 208 5.35 14.59 20.13
N ILE A 209 5.57 14.47 21.44
CA ILE A 209 4.90 13.45 22.27
C ILE A 209 3.40 13.68 22.29
N ILE A 210 2.95 14.93 22.52
CA ILE A 210 1.53 15.29 22.51
C ILE A 210 0.89 14.96 21.15
N ALA A 211 1.54 15.37 20.06
CA ALA A 211 1.09 15.08 18.71
C ALA A 211 1.00 13.57 18.46
N ASN A 212 1.95 12.78 18.96
CA ASN A 212 1.92 11.34 18.82
C ASN A 212 0.76 10.69 19.58
N CYS A 213 0.47 11.14 20.80
CA CYS A 213 -0.66 10.67 21.60
C CYS A 213 -2.02 11.00 20.93
N TRP A 214 -2.14 12.17 20.31
CA TRP A 214 -3.42 12.66 19.77
C TRP A 214 -3.63 12.33 18.29
N SER A 215 -2.57 12.06 17.52
CA SER A 215 -2.64 11.81 16.09
C SER A 215 -3.64 10.71 15.74
N THR A 216 -3.52 9.55 16.37
CA THR A 216 -4.34 8.37 16.07
C THR A 216 -5.82 8.59 16.43
N PRO A 217 -6.19 9.00 17.66
CA PRO A 217 -7.60 9.25 17.98
C PRO A 217 -8.18 10.41 17.16
N LEU A 218 -7.41 11.45 16.85
CA LEU A 218 -7.87 12.58 16.03
C LEU A 218 -8.20 12.14 14.59
N ILE A 219 -7.33 11.35 13.96
CA ILE A 219 -7.58 10.80 12.61
C ILE A 219 -8.84 9.94 12.62
N ARG A 220 -9.02 9.09 13.64
CA ARG A 220 -10.22 8.26 13.80
C ARG A 220 -11.48 9.09 13.99
N TYR A 221 -11.40 10.16 14.76
CA TYR A 221 -12.52 11.05 14.99
C TYR A 221 -12.93 11.80 13.71
N ILE A 222 -11.96 12.38 13.00
CA ILE A 222 -12.20 13.12 11.75
C ILE A 222 -12.77 12.19 10.66
N LEU A 223 -12.25 10.97 10.57
CA LEU A 223 -12.66 9.99 9.56
C LEU A 223 -13.76 9.04 10.02
N ARG A 224 -14.41 9.29 11.17
CA ARG A 224 -15.44 8.38 11.72
C ARG A 224 -16.61 8.13 10.76
N HIS A 225 -16.91 9.13 9.93
CA HIS A 225 -18.01 9.11 8.96
C HIS A 225 -17.59 8.52 7.61
N ASN A 226 -16.29 8.32 7.40
CA ASN A 226 -15.76 7.77 6.16
C ASN A 226 -15.71 6.24 6.29
N LYS A 227 -16.45 5.51 5.44
CA LYS A 227 -16.49 4.03 5.46
C LYS A 227 -15.14 3.37 5.09
N ASN A 228 -14.13 4.16 4.73
CA ASN A 228 -12.87 3.69 4.17
C ASN A 228 -11.79 3.49 5.22
N GLU A 229 -11.76 2.30 5.83
CA GLU A 229 -10.76 1.95 6.85
C GLU A 229 -9.32 2.09 6.37
N THR A 230 -9.04 1.84 5.09
CA THR A 230 -7.66 1.82 4.59
C THR A 230 -7.01 3.20 4.56
N VAL A 231 -7.79 4.25 4.26
CA VAL A 231 -7.31 5.64 4.26
C VAL A 231 -6.90 6.06 5.66
N GLN A 232 -7.73 5.70 6.65
CA GLN A 232 -7.44 5.92 8.05
C GLN A 232 -6.13 5.25 8.47
N ARG A 233 -5.91 3.98 8.07
CA ARG A 233 -4.67 3.24 8.38
C ARG A 233 -3.44 3.90 7.75
N VAL A 234 -3.54 4.30 6.48
CA VAL A 234 -2.47 4.98 5.75
C VAL A 234 -2.08 6.30 6.41
N LEU A 235 -3.07 7.14 6.75
CA LEU A 235 -2.82 8.42 7.42
C LEU A 235 -2.21 8.23 8.80
N CYS A 236 -2.68 7.25 9.57
CA CYS A 236 -2.08 6.91 10.88
C CYS A 236 -0.60 6.55 10.74
N ILE A 237 -0.25 5.68 9.77
CA ILE A 237 1.14 5.26 9.54
C ILE A 237 1.99 6.41 9.00
N GLY A 238 1.46 7.23 8.09
CA GLY A 238 2.20 8.36 7.52
C GLY A 238 2.57 9.40 8.57
N ILE A 239 1.62 9.76 9.44
CA ILE A 239 1.86 10.71 10.55
C ILE A 239 2.77 10.09 11.61
N ASP A 240 2.60 8.81 11.93
CA ASP A 240 3.51 8.03 12.79
C ASP A 240 4.96 8.15 12.29
N ILE A 241 5.23 7.77 11.05
CA ILE A 241 6.56 7.86 10.42
C ILE A 241 7.13 9.28 10.53
N LEU A 242 6.32 10.31 10.23
CA LEU A 242 6.77 11.71 10.27
C LEU A 242 7.20 12.15 11.67
N LEU A 243 6.38 11.86 12.68
CA LEU A 243 6.67 12.23 14.07
C LEU A 243 7.87 11.45 14.62
N THR A 244 7.98 10.15 14.29
CA THR A 244 9.15 9.33 14.64
C THR A 244 10.42 9.87 13.98
N PHE A 245 10.36 10.26 12.71
CA PHE A 245 11.50 10.81 11.98
C PHE A 245 11.98 12.13 12.58
N ILE A 246 11.05 13.05 12.87
CA ILE A 246 11.41 14.35 13.47
C ILE A 246 12.10 14.14 14.82
N SER A 247 11.49 13.34 15.70
CA SER A 247 12.03 13.09 17.03
C SER A 247 13.37 12.34 17.02
N SER A 248 13.55 11.37 16.13
CA SER A 248 14.69 10.43 16.18
C SER A 248 15.86 10.80 15.27
N VAL A 249 15.64 11.65 14.26
CA VAL A 249 16.64 12.03 13.26
C VAL A 249 16.83 13.54 13.23
N VAL A 250 15.75 14.31 13.06
CA VAL A 250 15.82 15.77 12.89
C VAL A 250 16.28 16.46 14.18
N VAL A 251 15.67 16.15 15.33
CA VAL A 251 16.03 16.77 16.61
C VAL A 251 17.50 16.52 16.98
N PRO A 252 18.03 15.28 16.98
CA PRO A 252 19.45 15.05 17.24
C PRO A 252 20.37 15.69 16.17
N GLY A 253 19.93 15.74 14.91
CA GLY A 253 20.65 16.42 13.84
C GLY A 253 20.81 17.92 14.08
N ILE A 254 19.74 18.61 14.49
CA ILE A 254 19.78 20.05 14.80
C ILE A 254 20.67 20.33 16.02
N LEU A 255 20.69 19.42 17.00
CA LEU A 255 21.58 19.54 18.16
C LEU A 255 23.05 19.49 17.76
N LEU A 256 23.42 18.59 16.84
CA LEU A 256 24.80 18.42 16.37
C LEU A 256 25.25 19.49 15.36
N ALA A 257 24.34 20.00 14.52
CA ALA A 257 24.64 20.92 13.42
C ALA A 257 25.62 22.08 13.77
N PRO A 258 25.44 22.85 14.88
CA PRO A 258 26.34 23.96 15.20
C PRO A 258 27.77 23.53 15.56
N TYR A 259 28.00 22.26 15.88
CA TYR A 259 29.31 21.74 16.27
C TYR A 259 30.06 21.08 15.09
N LEU A 260 29.36 20.72 14.01
CA LEU A 260 29.97 20.04 12.85
C LEU A 260 31.03 20.91 12.17
N ASN A 261 30.76 22.20 12.00
CA ASN A 261 31.69 23.14 11.35
C ASN A 261 32.91 23.49 12.21
N LYS A 262 32.88 23.16 13.50
CA LYS A 262 33.97 23.43 14.44
C LYS A 262 34.93 22.24 14.61
N PHE A 263 34.61 21.09 14.02
CA PHE A 263 35.47 19.91 14.02
C PHE A 263 36.44 19.98 12.84
N ASP A 264 37.73 20.14 13.12
CA ASP A 264 38.75 20.19 12.07
C ASP A 264 39.09 18.77 11.62
N THR A 265 38.81 18.49 10.34
CA THR A 265 39.17 17.22 9.69
C THR A 265 40.68 16.96 9.64
N LYS A 266 41.53 18.00 9.67
CA LYS A 266 42.99 17.89 9.51
C LYS A 266 43.72 17.57 10.82
N ARG A 267 43.27 18.13 11.95
CA ARG A 267 43.85 17.86 13.29
C ARG A 267 43.21 16.69 14.03
N ILE A 268 42.32 15.94 13.39
CA ILE A 268 41.59 14.82 13.97
C ILE A 268 40.91 15.23 15.30
N GLY A 269 40.25 16.40 15.32
CA GLY A 269 39.60 16.86 16.54
C GLY A 269 39.25 18.33 16.60
N VAL A 270 39.16 18.86 17.82
CA VAL A 270 38.78 20.24 18.13
C VAL A 270 40.03 21.04 18.49
N SER A 271 40.08 22.33 18.12
CA SER A 271 41.15 23.24 18.52
C SER A 271 41.29 23.34 20.05
N ASP A 272 42.52 23.29 20.56
CA ASP A 272 42.82 23.35 22.00
C ASP A 272 42.29 24.63 22.66
N ALA A 273 42.30 25.76 21.94
CA ALA A 273 41.71 27.02 22.40
C ALA A 273 40.20 26.92 22.65
N LEU A 274 39.51 26.08 21.87
CA LEU A 274 38.07 25.84 22.02
C LEU A 274 37.79 24.89 23.18
N LEU A 275 38.65 23.88 23.38
CA LEU A 275 38.57 22.96 24.51
C LEU A 275 38.85 23.65 25.85
N ALA A 276 39.64 24.73 25.85
CA ALA A 276 39.89 25.55 27.04
C ALA A 276 38.69 26.43 27.45
N ASP A 277 37.76 26.71 26.53
CA ASP A 277 36.53 27.43 26.84
C ASP A 277 35.55 26.51 27.58
N SER A 278 35.42 26.73 28.89
CA SER A 278 34.56 25.93 29.78
C SER A 278 33.09 25.98 29.37
N THR A 279 32.61 27.11 28.83
CA THR A 279 31.21 27.27 28.44
C THR A 279 30.90 26.46 27.18
N TRP A 280 31.80 26.51 26.19
CA TRP A 280 31.69 25.74 24.97
C TRP A 280 31.83 24.24 25.26
N PHE A 281 32.84 23.85 26.04
CA PHE A 281 33.10 22.46 26.39
C PHE A 281 31.91 21.79 27.09
N LEU A 282 31.35 22.44 28.12
CA LEU A 282 30.18 21.93 28.84
C LEU A 282 28.97 21.76 27.91
N SER A 283 28.73 22.75 27.05
CA SER A 283 27.62 22.71 26.09
C SER A 283 27.75 21.56 25.09
N VAL A 284 28.97 21.30 24.59
CA VAL A 284 29.28 20.20 23.68
C VAL A 284 29.13 18.86 24.37
N GLU A 285 29.68 18.71 25.57
CA GLU A 285 29.63 17.44 26.30
C GLU A 285 28.18 17.08 26.64
N MET A 286 27.38 18.02 27.13
CA MET A 286 25.94 17.78 27.38
C MET A 286 25.19 17.39 26.10
N THR A 287 25.48 18.06 24.98
CA THR A 287 24.88 17.72 23.68
C THR A 287 25.31 16.33 23.20
N LEU A 288 26.60 16.00 23.34
CA LEU A 288 27.12 14.68 23.00
C LEU A 288 26.54 13.60 23.91
N GLN A 289 26.34 13.86 25.21
CA GLN A 289 25.68 12.92 26.13
C GLN A 289 24.23 12.62 25.73
N GLN A 290 23.49 13.62 25.25
CA GLN A 290 22.14 13.40 24.73
C GLN A 290 22.17 12.49 23.50
N VAL A 291 23.09 12.77 22.58
CA VAL A 291 23.10 12.14 21.26
C VAL A 291 23.82 10.78 21.25
N ARG A 292 24.85 10.59 22.09
CA ARG A 292 25.59 9.33 22.20
C ARG A 292 24.81 8.30 23.02
N VAL A 293 25.17 7.04 22.83
CA VAL A 293 24.66 5.93 23.62
C VAL A 293 25.38 5.88 24.96
N THR A 294 24.65 6.15 26.05
CA THR A 294 25.20 6.14 27.42
C THR A 294 24.94 4.83 28.16
N GLY A 295 23.98 4.02 27.71
CA GLY A 295 23.63 2.73 28.33
C GLY A 295 22.67 1.92 27.45
N LEU A 296 22.26 0.73 27.94
CA LEU A 296 21.41 -0.19 27.17
C LEU A 296 20.03 0.38 26.86
N TRP A 297 19.36 1.00 27.85
CA TRP A 297 18.05 1.61 27.62
C TRP A 297 18.10 2.79 26.65
N ASP A 298 19.15 3.61 26.77
CA ASP A 298 19.40 4.71 25.85
C ASP A 298 19.72 4.21 24.42
N TYR A 299 20.43 3.09 24.30
CA TYR A 299 20.64 2.41 23.03
C TYR A 299 19.33 1.93 22.41
N LEU A 300 18.51 1.19 23.17
CA LEU A 300 17.26 0.62 22.68
C LEU A 300 16.27 1.71 22.25
N THR A 301 16.15 2.77 23.03
CA THR A 301 15.28 3.91 22.70
C THR A 301 15.75 4.66 21.45
N LYS A 302 17.05 4.71 21.15
CA LYS A 302 17.55 5.29 19.89
C LYS A 302 17.35 4.39 18.68
N ILE A 303 17.53 3.08 18.83
CA ILE A 303 17.45 2.11 17.71
C ILE A 303 16.02 1.72 17.35
N MET A 304 15.15 1.55 18.34
CA MET A 304 13.78 1.06 18.12
C MET A 304 12.97 1.95 17.14
N PRO A 305 13.00 3.30 17.26
CA PRO A 305 12.35 4.19 16.30
C PRO A 305 12.89 4.05 14.87
N LEU A 306 14.20 3.85 14.70
CA LEU A 306 14.83 3.67 13.39
C LEU A 306 14.41 2.36 12.72
N ILE A 307 14.20 1.30 13.50
CA ILE A 307 13.66 0.02 12.98
C ILE A 307 12.17 0.17 12.68
N SER A 308 11.42 0.89 13.52
CA SER A 308 9.99 1.17 13.32
C SER A 308 9.75 1.92 12.01
N ILE A 309 10.52 3.00 11.76
CA ILE A 309 10.46 3.78 10.51
C ILE A 309 10.71 2.87 9.30
N LEU A 310 11.76 2.05 9.34
CA LEU A 310 12.10 1.12 8.25
C LEU A 310 10.94 0.17 7.95
N GLY A 311 10.32 -0.42 8.97
CA GLY A 311 9.20 -1.34 8.81
C GLY A 311 7.92 -0.66 8.31
N SER A 312 7.59 0.50 8.87
CA SER A 312 6.42 1.30 8.48
C SER A 312 6.56 1.84 7.05
N PHE A 313 7.72 2.34 6.64
CA PHE A 313 7.97 2.76 5.26
C PHE A 313 7.86 1.60 4.27
N ARG A 314 8.36 0.40 4.63
CA ARG A 314 8.20 -0.80 3.80
C ARG A 314 6.74 -1.17 3.59
N GLY A 315 5.97 -1.25 4.69
CA GLY A 315 4.54 -1.56 4.61
C GLY A 315 3.78 -0.51 3.77
N PHE A 316 4.11 0.76 3.97
CA PHE A 316 3.53 1.88 3.24
C PHE A 316 3.87 1.86 1.75
N THR A 317 5.15 1.69 1.40
CA THR A 317 5.60 1.62 0.00
C THR A 317 5.12 0.35 -0.72
N GLU A 318 4.97 -0.78 -0.03
CA GLU A 318 4.39 -2.01 -0.60
C GLU A 318 2.91 -1.81 -0.93
N TYR A 319 2.18 -1.13 -0.05
CA TYR A 319 0.80 -0.71 -0.32
C TYR A 319 0.76 0.23 -1.53
N LEU A 320 1.53 1.34 -1.53
CA LEU A 320 1.64 2.27 -2.68
C LEU A 320 2.09 1.58 -3.98
N ALA A 321 2.97 0.59 -3.90
CA ALA A 321 3.43 -0.21 -5.03
C ALA A 321 2.27 -1.01 -5.62
N THR A 322 1.37 -1.55 -4.80
CA THR A 322 0.13 -2.16 -5.31
C THR A 322 -0.80 -1.15 -5.96
N PHE A 323 -0.90 0.11 -5.51
CA PHE A 323 -1.62 1.16 -6.27
C PHE A 323 -0.97 1.42 -7.63
N SER A 324 0.37 1.47 -7.68
CA SER A 324 1.10 1.64 -8.94
C SER A 324 1.08 0.39 -9.84
N ALA A 325 0.91 -0.82 -9.29
CA ALA A 325 0.75 -2.05 -10.05
C ALA A 325 -0.70 -2.29 -10.47
N LEU A 326 -1.65 -1.76 -9.69
CA LEU A 326 -3.05 -1.51 -10.03
C LEU A 326 -3.20 -0.24 -10.90
N SER A 327 -2.11 0.31 -11.46
CA SER A 327 -2.15 1.04 -12.75
C SER A 327 -2.45 0.09 -13.93
N VAL A 328 -2.78 -1.16 -13.62
CA VAL A 328 -3.79 -1.96 -14.29
C VAL A 328 -5.09 -1.16 -14.30
N LEU A 329 -5.47 -0.64 -15.46
CA LEU A 329 -6.57 0.32 -15.53
C LEU A 329 -7.88 -0.39 -15.14
N VAL A 330 -8.51 0.06 -14.05
CA VAL A 330 -9.91 -0.24 -13.73
C VAL A 330 -10.70 0.96 -14.21
N LEU A 331 -11.62 0.74 -15.14
CA LEU A 331 -12.48 1.78 -15.68
C LEU A 331 -13.83 1.67 -14.99
N GLU A 332 -14.20 2.69 -14.22
CA GLU A 332 -15.46 2.72 -13.49
C GLU A 332 -16.35 3.86 -13.99
N PHE A 333 -17.58 3.52 -14.38
CA PHE A 333 -18.66 4.48 -14.66
C PHE A 333 -19.69 4.35 -13.55
N SER A 334 -20.00 5.46 -12.89
CA SER A 334 -21.02 5.48 -11.83
C SER A 334 -22.01 6.62 -12.03
N HIS A 335 -23.30 6.34 -11.78
CA HIS A 335 -24.37 7.35 -11.80
C HIS A 335 -24.55 8.08 -13.15
N CYS A 336 -24.26 7.41 -14.27
CA CYS A 336 -24.40 7.99 -15.62
C CYS A 336 -25.76 7.59 -16.23
N TRP A 337 -26.65 8.56 -16.48
CA TRP A 337 -28.01 8.31 -16.98
C TRP A 337 -28.14 8.22 -18.51
N GLN A 338 -27.09 8.60 -19.25
CA GLN A 338 -27.02 8.48 -20.72
C GLN A 338 -25.58 8.11 -21.11
N LEU A 339 -25.13 6.93 -20.67
CA LEU A 339 -23.77 6.49 -20.90
C LEU A 339 -23.61 6.01 -22.35
N GLN A 340 -22.83 6.76 -23.12
CA GLN A 340 -22.30 6.34 -24.41
C GLN A 340 -20.87 5.87 -24.21
N MET A 341 -20.59 4.60 -24.52
CA MET A 341 -19.28 4.03 -24.30
C MET A 341 -18.26 4.70 -25.25
N PRO A 342 -17.20 5.36 -24.74
CA PRO A 342 -16.32 6.14 -25.58
C PRO A 342 -15.41 5.24 -26.42
N PRO A 343 -15.20 5.51 -27.73
CA PRO A 343 -14.27 4.76 -28.58
C PRO A 343 -12.83 4.77 -28.06
N ALA A 344 -12.48 5.77 -27.24
CA ALA A 344 -11.21 5.87 -26.55
C ALA A 344 -10.88 4.65 -25.67
N ILE A 345 -11.88 3.83 -25.29
CA ILE A 345 -11.64 2.60 -24.54
C ILE A 345 -10.65 1.66 -25.24
N ARG A 346 -10.67 1.61 -26.58
CA ARG A 346 -9.77 0.77 -27.38
C ARG A 346 -8.30 1.15 -27.24
N GLN A 347 -8.01 2.40 -26.87
CA GLN A 347 -6.64 2.87 -26.62
C GLN A 347 -6.11 2.38 -25.26
N LEU A 348 -6.99 1.88 -24.38
CA LEU A 348 -6.68 1.46 -23.01
C LEU A 348 -6.18 0.01 -22.96
N THR A 349 -5.05 -0.25 -23.62
CA THR A 349 -4.50 -1.62 -23.81
C THR A 349 -4.13 -2.37 -22.52
N ARG A 350 -4.06 -1.67 -21.38
CA ARG A 350 -3.71 -2.21 -20.04
C ARG A 350 -4.91 -2.28 -19.10
N LEU A 351 -6.12 -2.18 -19.64
CA LEU A 351 -7.37 -2.36 -18.90
C LEU A 351 -7.47 -3.78 -18.36
N VAL A 352 -7.88 -3.91 -17.10
CA VAL A 352 -8.06 -5.21 -16.44
C VAL A 352 -9.49 -5.41 -15.96
N GLU A 353 -10.15 -4.34 -15.55
CA GLU A 353 -11.51 -4.40 -15.07
C GLU A 353 -12.32 -3.22 -15.59
N ILE A 354 -13.54 -3.49 -16.03
CA ILE A 354 -14.52 -2.47 -16.38
C ILE A 354 -15.71 -2.67 -15.46
N ASN A 355 -16.08 -1.62 -14.73
CA ASN A 355 -17.21 -1.62 -13.84
C ASN A 355 -18.16 -0.50 -14.24
N THR A 356 -19.43 -0.82 -14.42
CA THR A 356 -20.51 0.17 -14.51
C THR A 356 -21.43 -0.05 -13.33
N PHE A 357 -21.77 1.04 -12.64
CA PHE A 357 -22.61 1.01 -11.46
C PHE A 357 -23.70 2.07 -11.56
N ASN A 358 -24.96 1.67 -11.43
CA ASN A 358 -26.09 2.60 -11.44
C ASN A 358 -26.08 3.53 -12.67
N CYS A 359 -25.97 2.92 -13.86
CA CYS A 359 -25.89 3.63 -15.13
C CYS A 359 -27.02 3.22 -16.07
N THR A 360 -27.36 4.06 -17.04
CA THR A 360 -28.19 3.69 -18.20
C THR A 360 -27.32 3.80 -19.43
N ILE A 361 -27.00 2.65 -20.03
CA ILE A 361 -26.16 2.57 -21.23
C ILE A 361 -27.04 2.81 -22.44
N GLU A 362 -26.86 3.96 -23.08
CA GLU A 362 -27.57 4.30 -24.31
C GLU A 362 -26.91 3.61 -25.51
N SER A 363 -25.58 3.66 -25.59
CA SER A 363 -24.82 3.03 -26.66
C SER A 363 -23.53 2.41 -26.14
N TRP A 364 -23.27 1.19 -26.60
CA TRP A 364 -21.97 0.54 -26.48
C TRP A 364 -21.79 -0.34 -27.71
N ASP A 365 -21.33 0.33 -28.75
CA ASP A 365 -21.22 -0.20 -30.10
C ASP A 365 -19.83 -0.82 -30.38
N GLU A 366 -19.62 -1.24 -31.63
CA GLU A 366 -18.37 -1.85 -32.07
C GLU A 366 -17.18 -0.87 -32.03
N SER A 367 -17.45 0.44 -32.11
CA SER A 367 -16.41 1.47 -32.04
C SER A 367 -15.76 1.55 -30.65
N ALA A 368 -16.49 1.12 -29.62
CA ALA A 368 -16.04 1.00 -28.23
C ALA A 368 -15.98 -0.47 -27.75
N ALA A 369 -15.76 -1.43 -28.67
CA ALA A 369 -15.74 -2.85 -28.33
C ALA A 369 -14.56 -3.26 -27.45
N ILE A 370 -14.81 -4.28 -26.63
CA ILE A 370 -13.75 -5.02 -25.95
C ILE A 370 -13.24 -6.11 -26.90
N ASP A 371 -12.14 -5.84 -27.58
CA ASP A 371 -11.52 -6.79 -28.50
C ASP A 371 -10.22 -7.38 -27.93
N ALA A 372 -9.93 -8.64 -28.24
CA ALA A 372 -8.69 -9.35 -27.94
C ALA A 372 -7.43 -8.67 -28.51
N ASN A 373 -7.55 -7.96 -29.63
CA ASN A 373 -6.46 -7.23 -30.27
C ASN A 373 -6.06 -5.99 -29.46
N ASP A 374 -7.06 -5.28 -28.94
CA ASP A 374 -6.89 -4.01 -28.23
C ASP A 374 -6.59 -4.23 -26.75
N HIS A 375 -7.26 -5.19 -26.12
CA HIS A 375 -7.18 -5.41 -24.68
C HIS A 375 -6.51 -6.75 -24.36
N ARG A 376 -5.32 -6.73 -23.76
CA ARG A 376 -4.58 -7.99 -23.49
C ARG A 376 -4.65 -8.47 -22.05
N GLN A 377 -5.30 -7.71 -21.18
CA GLN A 377 -5.21 -7.92 -19.73
C GLN A 377 -6.57 -7.84 -19.01
N ILE A 378 -7.68 -7.68 -19.74
CA ILE A 378 -9.00 -7.63 -19.10
C ILE A 378 -9.32 -8.98 -18.50
N ILE A 379 -9.59 -8.99 -17.20
CA ILE A 379 -9.95 -10.17 -16.41
C ILE A 379 -11.44 -10.16 -16.07
N ARG A 380 -12.03 -8.97 -15.89
CA ARG A 380 -13.42 -8.82 -15.44
C ARG A 380 -14.17 -7.68 -16.13
N VAL A 381 -15.44 -7.91 -16.42
CA VAL A 381 -16.42 -6.87 -16.76
C VAL A 381 -17.62 -7.00 -15.82
N SER A 382 -18.03 -5.90 -15.19
CA SER A 382 -19.20 -5.87 -14.30
C SER A 382 -20.17 -4.76 -14.71
N LEU A 383 -21.42 -5.12 -15.00
CA LEU A 383 -22.55 -4.20 -15.12
C LEU A 383 -23.49 -4.42 -13.94
N ILE A 384 -23.54 -3.46 -13.02
CA ILE A 384 -24.26 -3.56 -11.76
C ILE A 384 -25.31 -2.45 -11.71
N ARG A 385 -26.58 -2.80 -11.45
CA ARG A 385 -27.69 -1.82 -11.44
C ARG A 385 -27.72 -0.99 -12.72
N THR A 386 -27.57 -1.66 -13.86
CA THR A 386 -27.37 -0.97 -15.14
C THR A 386 -28.54 -1.25 -16.07
N ASN A 387 -29.13 -0.18 -16.62
CA ASN A 387 -30.18 -0.28 -17.63
C ASN A 387 -29.56 -0.39 -19.02
N VAL A 388 -29.82 -1.51 -19.70
CA VAL A 388 -29.35 -1.85 -21.05
C VAL A 388 -30.51 -2.49 -21.82
N SER A 389 -30.70 -2.15 -23.10
CA SER A 389 -31.78 -2.74 -23.91
C SER A 389 -31.52 -4.20 -24.29
N ALA A 390 -30.26 -4.54 -24.53
CA ALA A 390 -29.76 -5.87 -24.82
C ALA A 390 -28.30 -5.96 -24.39
N VAL A 391 -27.69 -7.15 -24.47
CA VAL A 391 -26.24 -7.27 -24.28
C VAL A 391 -25.54 -6.39 -25.34
N PRO A 392 -24.69 -5.43 -24.92
CA PRO A 392 -24.01 -4.52 -25.82
C PRO A 392 -23.23 -5.22 -26.94
N SER A 393 -23.28 -4.71 -28.17
CA SER A 393 -22.48 -5.26 -29.27
C SER A 393 -20.97 -5.15 -29.01
N GLY A 394 -20.54 -4.15 -28.24
CA GLY A 394 -19.15 -4.06 -27.77
C GLY A 394 -18.70 -5.21 -26.85
N LEU A 395 -19.63 -6.01 -26.29
CA LEU A 395 -19.35 -7.24 -25.53
C LEU A 395 -19.61 -8.52 -26.33
N LEU A 396 -19.99 -8.40 -27.60
CA LEU A 396 -20.27 -9.53 -28.51
C LEU A 396 -19.19 -9.70 -29.59
N GLN A 397 -18.06 -8.99 -29.47
CA GLN A 397 -16.89 -9.15 -30.34
C GLN A 397 -15.99 -10.30 -29.86
N THR A 398 -14.84 -10.50 -30.51
CA THR A 398 -13.83 -11.47 -30.04
C THR A 398 -13.19 -10.97 -28.75
N LEU A 399 -13.70 -11.46 -27.62
CA LEU A 399 -13.24 -11.06 -26.29
C LEU A 399 -11.82 -11.55 -26.01
N PRO A 400 -11.06 -10.83 -25.17
CA PRO A 400 -9.69 -11.21 -24.85
C PRO A 400 -9.62 -12.54 -24.10
N PRO A 401 -8.61 -13.37 -24.37
CA PRO A 401 -8.46 -14.68 -23.74
C PRO A 401 -8.13 -14.60 -22.24
N THR A 402 -7.95 -13.39 -21.71
CA THR A 402 -7.73 -13.14 -20.29
C THR A 402 -9.02 -12.89 -19.52
N LEU A 403 -10.13 -12.63 -20.20
CA LEU A 403 -11.41 -12.32 -19.57
C LEU A 403 -12.01 -13.59 -18.97
N ARG A 404 -12.11 -13.63 -17.64
CA ARG A 404 -12.59 -14.81 -16.90
C ARG A 404 -13.94 -14.60 -16.25
N VAL A 405 -14.30 -13.36 -15.95
CA VAL A 405 -15.47 -13.04 -15.14
C VAL A 405 -16.35 -12.01 -15.83
N ILE A 406 -17.62 -12.33 -16.03
CA ILE A 406 -18.65 -11.35 -16.41
C ILE A 406 -19.73 -11.33 -15.33
N ASN A 407 -20.02 -10.14 -14.83
CA ASN A 407 -21.11 -9.90 -13.87
C ASN A 407 -22.16 -9.00 -14.53
N LEU A 408 -23.39 -9.48 -14.64
CA LEU A 408 -24.56 -8.73 -15.05
C LEU A 408 -25.56 -8.81 -13.88
N ILE A 409 -25.49 -7.85 -12.96
CA ILE A 409 -26.23 -7.88 -11.70
C ILE A 409 -27.23 -6.73 -11.68
N ALA A 410 -28.50 -7.01 -11.36
CA ALA A 410 -29.56 -6.02 -11.38
C ALA A 410 -29.65 -5.25 -12.71
N THR A 411 -29.65 -5.99 -13.82
CA THR A 411 -29.89 -5.46 -15.16
C THR A 411 -31.31 -5.77 -15.61
N ASN A 412 -31.83 -5.01 -16.58
CA ASN A 412 -33.14 -5.21 -17.20
C ASN A 412 -33.09 -6.15 -18.42
N LEU A 413 -32.10 -7.04 -18.49
CA LEU A 413 -31.99 -8.04 -19.56
C LEU A 413 -33.06 -9.12 -19.37
N THR A 414 -33.84 -9.36 -20.42
CA THR A 414 -34.88 -10.40 -20.44
C THR A 414 -34.38 -11.71 -21.05
N THR A 415 -33.41 -11.64 -21.97
CA THR A 415 -32.76 -12.78 -22.62
C THR A 415 -31.26 -12.51 -22.86
N LEU A 416 -30.49 -13.57 -23.12
CA LEU A 416 -29.12 -13.47 -23.63
C LEU A 416 -29.08 -13.96 -25.09
N PRO A 417 -28.30 -13.32 -25.97
CA PRO A 417 -28.25 -13.70 -27.37
C PRO A 417 -27.54 -15.06 -27.56
N PRO A 418 -27.96 -15.89 -28.53
CA PRO A 418 -27.34 -17.19 -28.75
C PRO A 418 -25.86 -17.10 -29.17
N SER A 419 -25.43 -15.94 -29.68
CA SER A 419 -24.05 -15.69 -30.09
C SER A 419 -23.04 -15.72 -28.93
N ILE A 420 -23.48 -15.64 -27.66
CA ILE A 420 -22.57 -15.72 -26.51
C ILE A 420 -21.77 -17.03 -26.48
N ALA A 421 -22.34 -18.13 -26.97
CA ALA A 421 -21.64 -19.43 -27.00
C ALA A 421 -20.32 -19.36 -27.78
N ASN A 422 -20.25 -18.50 -28.80
CA ASN A 422 -19.07 -18.31 -29.63
C ASN A 422 -18.15 -17.20 -29.09
N THR A 423 -18.72 -16.11 -28.58
CA THR A 423 -17.96 -14.90 -28.22
C THR A 423 -17.39 -14.97 -26.82
N TRP A 424 -18.06 -15.66 -25.89
CA TRP A 424 -17.74 -15.72 -24.46
C TRP A 424 -17.04 -17.04 -24.08
N HIS A 425 -16.40 -17.69 -25.05
CA HIS A 425 -15.86 -19.05 -24.90
C HIS A 425 -14.84 -19.20 -23.76
N GLU A 426 -14.07 -18.16 -23.41
CA GLU A 426 -13.02 -18.19 -22.38
C GLU A 426 -13.48 -17.85 -20.94
N ILE A 427 -14.79 -17.60 -20.73
CA ILE A 427 -15.35 -17.20 -19.43
C ILE A 427 -15.38 -18.38 -18.46
N MET A 428 -14.90 -18.16 -17.24
CA MET A 428 -14.92 -19.14 -16.14
C MET A 428 -16.02 -18.88 -15.12
N SER A 429 -16.46 -17.62 -14.97
CA SER A 429 -17.51 -17.24 -14.02
C SER A 429 -18.46 -16.24 -14.64
N LEU A 430 -19.75 -16.61 -14.67
CA LEU A 430 -20.83 -15.79 -15.18
C LEU A 430 -21.87 -15.59 -14.07
N HIS A 431 -22.09 -14.34 -13.69
CA HIS A 431 -23.12 -13.96 -12.71
C HIS A 431 -24.20 -13.16 -13.40
N LEU A 432 -25.43 -13.68 -13.40
CA LEU A 432 -26.64 -13.09 -13.94
C LEU A 432 -27.64 -12.96 -12.77
N GLU A 433 -27.41 -12.05 -11.83
CA GLU A 433 -28.15 -12.03 -10.57
C GLU A 433 -29.11 -10.86 -10.49
N HIS A 434 -30.22 -11.02 -9.75
CA HIS A 434 -31.20 -9.95 -9.51
C HIS A 434 -31.76 -9.32 -10.80
N GLY A 435 -31.81 -10.07 -11.90
CA GLY A 435 -32.27 -9.61 -13.20
C GLY A 435 -33.76 -9.89 -13.44
N ILE A 436 -34.17 -9.77 -14.71
CA ILE A 436 -35.54 -10.07 -15.16
C ILE A 436 -35.56 -11.14 -16.27
N LEU A 437 -34.56 -12.04 -16.27
CA LEU A 437 -34.52 -13.16 -17.21
C LEU A 437 -35.74 -14.07 -16.99
N VAL A 438 -36.50 -14.31 -18.05
CA VAL A 438 -37.71 -15.16 -18.05
C VAL A 438 -37.37 -16.59 -18.45
N ASP A 439 -36.52 -16.73 -19.46
CA ASP A 439 -36.08 -18.03 -19.96
C ASP A 439 -34.63 -18.30 -19.54
N PHE A 440 -34.30 -19.57 -19.30
CA PHE A 440 -32.92 -19.96 -19.09
C PHE A 440 -32.11 -19.76 -20.38
N PRO A 441 -30.95 -19.07 -20.33
CA PRO A 441 -30.14 -18.83 -21.53
C PRO A 441 -29.36 -20.10 -21.93
N ALA A 442 -29.98 -20.96 -22.76
CA ALA A 442 -29.43 -22.25 -23.16
C ALA A 442 -27.99 -22.17 -23.74
N ALA A 443 -27.65 -21.06 -24.41
CA ALA A 443 -26.32 -20.79 -24.96
C ALA A 443 -25.20 -20.75 -23.89
N VAL A 444 -25.54 -20.53 -22.62
CA VAL A 444 -24.58 -20.59 -21.50
C VAL A 444 -24.08 -22.02 -21.26
N LEU A 445 -24.88 -23.04 -21.59
CA LEU A 445 -24.48 -24.45 -21.44
C LEU A 445 -23.41 -24.88 -22.44
N ASP A 446 -23.27 -24.14 -23.54
CA ASP A 446 -22.26 -24.43 -24.57
C ASP A 446 -20.91 -23.76 -24.26
N LEU A 447 -20.79 -23.04 -23.13
CA LEU A 447 -19.55 -22.41 -22.67
C LEU A 447 -18.62 -23.44 -22.01
N LEU A 448 -17.64 -23.93 -22.78
CA LEU A 448 -16.77 -25.04 -22.41
C LEU A 448 -15.95 -24.82 -21.12
N TRP A 449 -15.58 -23.57 -20.81
CA TRP A 449 -14.71 -23.22 -19.68
C TRP A 449 -15.46 -22.69 -18.46
N LEU A 450 -16.79 -22.64 -18.51
CA LEU A 450 -17.61 -22.09 -17.43
C LEU A 450 -17.63 -23.04 -16.22
N ASP A 451 -17.06 -22.59 -15.10
CA ASP A 451 -16.99 -23.33 -13.83
C ASP A 451 -18.03 -22.84 -12.82
N ARG A 452 -18.37 -21.55 -12.89
CA ARG A 452 -19.35 -20.92 -12.00
C ARG A 452 -20.41 -20.17 -12.80
N LEU A 453 -21.67 -20.57 -12.62
CA LEU A 453 -22.84 -19.87 -13.11
C LEU A 453 -23.73 -19.51 -11.93
N SER A 454 -24.08 -18.24 -11.81
CA SER A 454 -25.11 -17.78 -10.88
C SER A 454 -26.24 -17.12 -11.65
N ILE A 455 -27.46 -17.55 -11.40
CA ILE A 455 -28.71 -17.01 -11.99
C ILE A 455 -29.70 -16.62 -10.89
N ALA A 456 -29.22 -16.37 -9.68
CA ALA A 456 -30.05 -16.14 -8.51
C ALA A 456 -30.95 -14.91 -8.71
N HIS A 457 -32.17 -14.98 -8.16
CA HIS A 457 -33.13 -13.88 -8.19
C HIS A 457 -33.46 -13.36 -9.60
N ASN A 458 -33.72 -14.28 -10.55
CA ASN A 458 -34.37 -13.99 -11.83
C ASN A 458 -35.81 -14.52 -11.84
N ARG A 459 -36.48 -14.46 -13.00
CA ARG A 459 -37.87 -14.92 -13.20
C ARG A 459 -37.93 -16.20 -14.03
N ILE A 460 -36.93 -17.07 -13.88
CA ILE A 460 -36.83 -18.29 -14.68
C ILE A 460 -37.70 -19.37 -14.02
N GLU A 461 -38.79 -19.75 -14.69
CA GLU A 461 -39.75 -20.74 -14.20
C GLU A 461 -39.33 -22.17 -14.54
N GLU A 462 -38.72 -22.38 -15.71
CA GLU A 462 -38.33 -23.70 -16.21
C GLU A 462 -36.82 -23.81 -16.44
N MET A 463 -36.23 -24.90 -15.94
CA MET A 463 -34.82 -25.23 -16.17
C MET A 463 -34.68 -26.26 -17.31
N PRO A 464 -33.69 -26.10 -18.21
CA PRO A 464 -33.55 -26.99 -19.36
C PRO A 464 -33.11 -28.39 -18.92
N ALA A 465 -33.64 -29.41 -19.60
CA ALA A 465 -33.36 -30.83 -19.32
C ALA A 465 -31.86 -31.21 -19.42
N ARG A 466 -31.05 -30.46 -20.17
CA ARG A 466 -29.59 -30.64 -20.20
C ARG A 466 -28.93 -30.26 -18.88
N MET A 467 -29.49 -29.29 -18.16
CA MET A 467 -28.89 -28.80 -16.91
C MET A 467 -29.18 -29.74 -15.73
N THR A 468 -30.33 -30.42 -15.70
CA THR A 468 -30.61 -31.46 -14.70
C THR A 468 -29.60 -32.62 -14.81
N GLN A 469 -29.18 -32.99 -16.02
CA GLN A 469 -28.08 -33.95 -16.24
C GLN A 469 -26.71 -33.41 -15.83
N CYS A 470 -26.41 -32.13 -16.08
CA CYS A 470 -25.14 -31.50 -15.68
C CYS A 470 -24.99 -31.37 -14.16
N VAL A 471 -26.07 -31.03 -13.43
CA VAL A 471 -26.08 -30.95 -11.96
C VAL A 471 -25.86 -32.33 -11.34
N GLU A 472 -26.47 -33.39 -11.89
CA GLU A 472 -26.19 -34.77 -11.46
C GLU A 472 -24.72 -35.17 -11.66
N HIS A 473 -24.09 -34.74 -12.75
CA HIS A 473 -22.68 -35.02 -13.03
C HIS A 473 -21.70 -34.19 -12.16
N ALA A 474 -22.04 -32.94 -11.86
CA ALA A 474 -21.23 -32.06 -10.99
C ALA A 474 -21.33 -32.46 -9.51
N ALA A 475 -22.50 -32.91 -9.05
CA ALA A 475 -22.70 -33.47 -7.71
C ALA A 475 -21.82 -34.71 -7.46
N ARG A 476 -21.55 -35.52 -8.51
CA ARG A 476 -20.62 -36.67 -8.44
C ARG A 476 -19.14 -36.27 -8.41
N ARG A 477 -18.78 -35.02 -8.74
CA ARG A 477 -17.38 -34.54 -8.86
C ARG A 477 -16.93 -33.53 -7.79
N GLN A 478 -17.76 -33.24 -6.77
CA GLN A 478 -17.46 -32.21 -5.75
C GLN A 478 -17.09 -30.83 -6.36
N GLN A 479 -17.67 -30.47 -7.51
CA GLN A 479 -17.59 -29.10 -8.04
C GLN A 479 -18.83 -28.31 -7.61
N SER A 480 -18.64 -27.11 -7.05
CA SER A 480 -19.73 -26.29 -6.54
C SER A 480 -20.44 -25.53 -7.67
N ILE A 481 -21.40 -26.18 -8.33
CA ILE A 481 -22.40 -25.46 -9.12
C ILE A 481 -23.47 -24.99 -8.13
N ALA A 482 -23.36 -23.73 -7.67
CA ALA A 482 -24.38 -23.11 -6.84
C ALA A 482 -25.54 -22.62 -7.73
N CYS A 483 -26.39 -23.54 -8.16
CA CYS A 483 -27.71 -23.19 -8.69
C CYS A 483 -28.62 -22.84 -7.51
N ALA A 484 -28.47 -21.63 -6.95
CA ALA A 484 -29.46 -21.09 -6.03
C ALA A 484 -30.63 -20.53 -6.87
N ALA A 485 -31.56 -21.41 -7.25
CA ALA A 485 -32.90 -21.00 -7.61
C ALA A 485 -33.65 -20.72 -6.30
N GLY A 486 -33.78 -19.44 -5.96
CA GLY A 486 -34.47 -18.94 -4.77
C GLY A 486 -35.19 -17.64 -5.10
#